data_AF-A0A960EM55-F1
#
_entry.id   AF-A0A960EM55-F1
#
_cell.length_a   1.000
_cell.length_b   1.000
_cell.length_c   1.000
_cell.angle_alpha   90.00
_cell.angle_beta   90.00
_cell.angle_gamma   90.00
#
_symmetry.space_group_name_H-M   'P 1'
#
loop_
_entity.id
_entity.type
_entity.pdbx_description
1 polymer ?
#
loop_
_entity_poly.entity_id
_entity_poly.type
_entity_poly.pdbx_seq_one_letter_code
_entity_poly.pdbx_strand_id
1 'polypeptide(L)'
;MPPASNYLVPTVVEQTNRGERAFDLYSRLLKEHIIFLGTPIDDTIANLVCAQLLHLESENPDKDINIYINSPGGDITALFAIYDTMQYVKPDITTICFGQAASAAAVLLAAGTKGKRLALPHARVLLHQPYASGG
;
A
#
# COMPACT_ATOMS: atom_id res chain seq x y z
N MET A 1 -14.36 10.57 22.11
CA MET A 1 -13.22 10.46 21.17
C MET A 1 -12.15 9.64 21.87
N PRO A 2 -11.86 8.40 21.45
CA PRO A 2 -10.71 7.70 22.00
C PRO A 2 -9.45 8.53 21.69
N PRO A 3 -8.46 8.57 22.60
CA PRO A 3 -7.23 9.31 22.35
C PRO A 3 -6.58 8.77 21.08
N ALA A 4 -6.10 9.68 20.23
CA ALA A 4 -5.19 9.32 19.15
C ALA A 4 -4.04 8.55 19.79
N SER A 5 -4.01 7.23 19.60
CA SER A 5 -2.95 6.38 20.09
C SER A 5 -1.71 6.81 19.32
N ASN A 6 -0.85 7.60 19.95
CA ASN A 6 0.37 8.11 19.34
C ASN A 6 1.33 6.91 19.23
N TYR A 7 1.11 6.07 18.22
CA TYR A 7 1.97 4.96 17.89
C TYR A 7 3.31 5.55 17.47
N LEU A 8 4.30 5.46 18.34
CA LEU A 8 5.67 5.84 18.02
C LEU A 8 6.18 4.86 16.97
N VAL A 9 6.37 5.34 15.74
CA VAL A 9 7.03 4.56 14.69
C VAL A 9 8.51 4.46 15.06
N PRO A 10 9.06 3.24 15.18
CA PRO A 10 10.47 3.07 15.52
C PRO A 10 11.39 3.68 14.46
N THR A 11 12.49 4.27 14.92
CA THR A 11 13.57 4.77 14.07
C THR A 11 14.62 3.68 13.85
N VAL A 12 15.04 3.51 12.61
CA VAL A 12 16.11 2.60 12.18
C VAL A 12 17.30 3.43 11.75
N VAL A 13 18.49 3.08 12.24
CA VAL A 13 19.76 3.74 11.88
C VAL A 13 20.54 2.86 10.90
N GLU A 14 20.88 3.40 9.74
CA GLU A 14 21.69 2.75 8.72
C GLU A 14 23.10 3.37 8.72
N GLN A 15 24.13 2.53 8.91
CA GLN A 15 25.52 2.95 8.80
C GLN A 15 25.94 2.93 7.33
N THR A 16 26.42 4.07 6.83
CA THR A 16 26.97 4.21 5.48
C THR A 16 28.43 4.66 5.56
N ASN A 17 29.18 4.50 4.46
CA ASN A 17 30.55 5.01 4.36
C ASN A 17 30.66 6.54 4.55
N ARG A 18 29.53 7.27 4.53
CA ARG A 18 29.43 8.73 4.72
C ARG A 18 28.82 9.12 6.08
N GLY A 19 28.60 8.16 6.98
CA GLY A 19 28.03 8.38 8.31
C GLY A 19 26.71 7.64 8.53
N GLU A 20 26.03 7.97 9.64
CA GLU A 20 24.76 7.37 10.05
C GLU A 20 23.57 8.13 9.46
N ARG A 21 22.58 7.41 8.93
CA ARG A 21 21.29 7.97 8.52
C ARG A 21 20.16 7.31 9.30
N ALA A 22 19.30 8.12 9.90
CA ALA A 22 18.13 7.68 10.63
C ALA A 22 16.87 7.80 9.75
N PHE A 23 16.07 6.75 9.71
CA PHE A 23 14.79 6.69 9.01
C PHE A 23 13.72 6.14 9.96
N ASP A 24 12.47 6.57 9.85
CA ASP A 24 11.39 5.77 10.43
C ASP A 24 11.25 4.44 9.66
N LEU A 25 10.64 3.44 10.31
CA LEU A 25 10.50 2.11 9.74
C LEU A 25 9.81 2.09 8.37
N TYR A 26 8.77 2.92 8.15
CA TYR A 26 8.05 2.95 6.88
C TYR A 26 8.88 3.62 5.78
N SER A 27 9.60 4.70 6.09
CA SER A 27 10.55 5.31 5.16
C SER A 27 11.67 4.33 4.77
N ARG A 28 12.16 3.53 5.72
CA ARG A 28 13.17 2.50 5.44
C ARG A 28 12.61 1.41 4.51
N LEU A 29 11.36 1.01 4.68
CA LEU A 29 10.67 0.03 3.84
C LEU A 29 10.39 0.60 2.44
N LEU A 30 9.97 1.86 2.33
CA LEU A 30 9.73 2.52 1.06
C LEU A 30 11.00 2.53 0.20
N LYS A 31 12.17 2.78 0.80
CA LYS A 31 13.47 2.67 0.11
C LYS A 31 13.74 1.28 -0.49
N GLU A 32 13.13 0.22 0.05
CA GLU A 32 13.16 -1.13 -0.53
C GLU A 32 12.03 -1.42 -1.52
N HIS A 33 11.30 -0.40 -1.96
CA HIS A 33 10.12 -0.52 -2.82
C HIS A 33 8.97 -1.29 -2.13
N ILE A 34 8.75 -1.03 -0.85
CA ILE A 34 7.67 -1.63 -0.07
C ILE A 34 6.69 -0.56 0.39
N ILE A 35 5.44 -0.68 -0.03
CA ILE A 35 4.30 0.16 0.37
C ILE A 35 3.38 -0.66 1.30
N PHE A 36 2.93 -0.05 2.39
CA PHE A 36 1.96 -0.63 3.31
C PHE A 36 0.60 0.05 3.18
N LEU A 37 -0.41 -0.72 2.76
CA LEU A 37 -1.81 -0.32 2.76
C LEU A 37 -2.54 -1.02 3.91
N GLY A 38 -2.44 -0.43 5.10
CA GLY A 38 -2.92 -1.01 6.37
C GLY A 38 -4.17 -0.35 6.97
N THR A 39 -4.76 0.62 6.28
CA THR A 39 -5.86 1.46 6.79
C THR A 39 -7.09 1.37 5.88
N PRO A 40 -8.26 1.85 6.31
CA PRO A 40 -9.35 2.16 5.40
C PRO A 40 -8.86 3.05 4.24
N ILE A 41 -9.42 2.84 3.06
CA ILE A 41 -9.04 3.56 1.85
C ILE A 41 -9.94 4.79 1.70
N ASP A 42 -9.38 5.96 1.94
CA ASP A 42 -10.00 7.25 1.67
C ASP A 42 -9.12 8.06 0.71
N ASP A 43 -9.55 9.27 0.35
CA ASP A 43 -8.79 10.15 -0.55
C ASP A 43 -7.39 10.50 0.00
N THR A 44 -7.20 10.56 1.32
CA THR A 44 -5.89 10.87 1.92
C THR A 44 -4.93 9.71 1.71
N ILE A 45 -5.38 8.50 2.02
CA ILE A 45 -4.60 7.27 1.86
C ILE A 45 -4.32 7.00 0.38
N ALA A 46 -5.30 7.21 -0.50
CA ALA A 46 -5.11 7.06 -1.94
C ALA A 46 -4.04 8.02 -2.47
N ASN A 47 -4.11 9.30 -2.13
CA ASN A 47 -3.10 10.27 -2.56
C ASN A 47 -1.68 9.90 -2.06
N LEU A 48 -1.56 9.40 -0.82
CA LEU A 48 -0.29 8.93 -0.28
C LEU A 48 0.26 7.72 -1.05
N VAL A 49 -0.56 6.71 -1.31
CA VAL A 49 -0.15 5.52 -2.07
C VAL A 49 0.22 5.88 -3.51
N CYS A 50 -0.56 6.73 -4.17
CA CYS A 50 -0.24 7.20 -5.53
C CYS A 50 1.09 7.97 -5.57
N ALA A 51 1.33 8.86 -4.60
CA ALA A 51 2.59 9.58 -4.50
C ALA A 51 3.78 8.63 -4.27
N GLN A 52 3.62 7.59 -3.45
CA GLN A 52 4.63 6.56 -3.23
C GLN A 52 4.91 5.75 -4.50
N LEU A 53 3.88 5.36 -5.26
CA LEU A 53 4.04 4.64 -6.52
C LEU A 53 4.83 5.46 -7.55
N LEU A 54 4.47 6.73 -7.75
CA LEU A 54 5.16 7.64 -8.65
C LEU A 54 6.60 7.93 -8.20
N HIS A 55 6.82 8.07 -6.90
CA HIS A 55 8.16 8.22 -6.35
C HIS A 55 9.04 7.00 -6.67
N LEU A 56 8.56 5.79 -6.41
CA LEU A 56 9.30 4.55 -6.67
C LEU A 56 9.56 4.31 -8.17
N GLU A 57 8.61 4.66 -9.03
CA GLU A 57 8.81 4.67 -10.48
C GLU A 57 9.96 5.61 -10.87
N SER A 58 9.97 6.84 -10.33
CA SER A 58 11.03 7.81 -10.64
C SER A 58 12.41 7.41 -10.11
N GLU A 59 12.48 6.72 -8.97
CA GLU A 59 13.73 6.28 -8.35
C GLU A 59 14.36 5.10 -9.12
N ASN A 60 13.55 4.08 -9.43
CA ASN A 60 14.00 2.94 -10.22
C ASN A 60 12.83 2.26 -10.94
N PRO A 61 12.59 2.61 -12.22
CA PRO A 61 11.44 2.12 -12.98
C PRO A 61 11.53 0.63 -13.39
N ASP A 62 12.68 -0.01 -13.16
CA ASP A 62 12.91 -1.42 -13.51
C ASP A 62 12.80 -2.35 -12.28
N LYS A 63 12.64 -1.80 -11.07
CA LYS A 63 12.52 -2.57 -9.82
C LYS A 63 11.06 -2.68 -9.39
N ASP A 64 10.59 -3.92 -9.23
CA ASP A 64 9.26 -4.25 -8.72
C ASP A 64 8.88 -3.47 -7.45
N ILE A 65 7.61 -3.08 -7.36
CA ILE A 65 7.01 -2.49 -6.17
C ILE A 65 6.18 -3.53 -5.44
N ASN A 66 6.37 -3.66 -4.13
CA ASN A 66 5.62 -4.58 -3.28
C ASN A 66 4.60 -3.82 -2.45
N ILE A 67 3.31 -4.09 -2.67
CA ILE A 67 2.21 -3.53 -1.88
C ILE A 67 1.70 -4.60 -0.92
N TYR A 68 1.93 -4.37 0.37
CA TYR A 68 1.40 -5.18 1.45
C TYR A 68 0.03 -4.64 1.86
N ILE A 69 -1.02 -5.46 1.71
CA ILE A 69 -2.42 -5.08 1.89
C ILE A 69 -2.99 -5.76 3.14
N ASN A 70 -3.42 -4.92 4.09
CA ASN A 70 -4.23 -5.29 5.24
C ASN A 70 -5.31 -4.23 5.47
N SER A 71 -6.35 -4.22 4.64
CA SER A 71 -7.34 -3.15 4.62
C SER A 71 -8.78 -3.69 4.56
N PRO A 72 -9.72 -3.06 5.30
CA PRO A 72 -11.14 -3.36 5.19
C PRO A 72 -11.77 -2.83 3.88
N GLY A 73 -11.00 -2.14 3.03
CA GLY A 73 -11.51 -1.41 1.87
C GLY A 73 -11.85 0.04 2.22
N GLY A 74 -12.71 0.65 1.42
CA GLY A 74 -13.09 2.06 1.57
C GLY A 74 -13.74 2.61 0.32
N ASP A 75 -13.48 3.88 0.03
CA ASP A 75 -14.14 4.64 -1.02
C ASP A 75 -13.79 4.13 -2.43
N ILE A 76 -14.80 4.08 -3.29
CA ILE A 76 -14.67 3.56 -4.66
C ILE A 76 -13.85 4.52 -5.53
N THR A 77 -13.96 5.83 -5.32
CA THR A 77 -13.14 6.82 -6.04
C THR A 77 -11.67 6.72 -5.65
N ALA A 78 -11.39 6.59 -4.36
CA ALA A 78 -10.05 6.39 -3.82
C ALA A 78 -9.43 5.07 -4.31
N LEU A 79 -10.23 4.01 -4.41
CA LEU A 79 -9.85 2.75 -5.08
C LEU A 79 -9.36 3.01 -6.52
N PHE A 80 -10.14 3.71 -7.34
CA PHE A 80 -9.78 3.92 -8.75
C PHE A 80 -8.51 4.75 -8.91
N ALA A 81 -8.27 5.75 -8.06
CA ALA A 81 -7.03 6.51 -8.06
C ALA A 81 -5.79 5.61 -7.87
N ILE A 82 -5.84 4.71 -6.87
CA ILE A 82 -4.75 3.76 -6.63
C ILE A 82 -4.65 2.76 -7.79
N TYR A 83 -5.78 2.20 -8.22
CA TYR A 83 -5.84 1.20 -9.29
C TYR A 83 -5.23 1.71 -10.59
N ASP A 84 -5.65 2.90 -11.04
CA ASP A 84 -5.16 3.48 -12.29
C ASP A 84 -3.67 3.81 -12.18
N THR A 85 -3.22 4.32 -11.03
CA THR A 85 -1.79 4.57 -10.79
C THR A 85 -0.99 3.25 -10.83
N MET A 86 -1.53 2.16 -10.27
CA MET A 86 -0.92 0.85 -10.34
C MET A 86 -0.77 0.34 -11.77
N GLN A 87 -1.73 0.62 -12.66
CA GLN A 87 -1.66 0.23 -14.06
C GLN A 87 -0.80 1.18 -14.92
N TYR A 88 -0.63 2.43 -14.47
CA TYR A 88 0.09 3.48 -15.18
C TYR A 88 1.61 3.35 -15.03
N VAL A 89 2.09 3.09 -13.81
CA VAL A 89 3.52 3.06 -13.54
C VAL A 89 4.21 1.91 -14.26
N LYS A 90 5.45 2.14 -14.71
CA LYS A 90 6.26 1.13 -15.42
C LYS A 90 6.63 -0.10 -14.58
N PRO A 91 7.02 0.01 -13.29
CA PRO A 91 7.38 -1.16 -12.49
C PRO A 91 6.24 -2.17 -12.38
N ASP A 92 6.60 -3.45 -12.38
CA ASP A 92 5.65 -4.49 -11.99
C ASP A 92 5.25 -4.33 -10.52
N ILE A 93 3.99 -4.60 -10.23
CA ILE A 93 3.44 -4.47 -8.88
C ILE A 93 3.10 -5.84 -8.31
N THR A 94 3.83 -6.22 -7.26
CA THR A 94 3.51 -7.39 -6.44
C THR A 94 2.53 -6.97 -5.35
N THR A 95 1.41 -7.67 -5.24
CA THR A 95 0.42 -7.45 -4.18
C THR A 95 0.42 -8.62 -3.20
N ILE A 96 0.48 -8.33 -1.90
CA ILE A 96 0.54 -9.34 -0.85
C ILE A 96 -0.54 -9.07 0.18
N CYS A 97 -1.54 -9.95 0.29
CA CYS A 97 -2.51 -9.88 1.37
C CYS A 97 -1.94 -10.50 2.66
N PHE A 98 -1.86 -9.71 3.73
CA PHE A 98 -1.48 -10.17 5.07
C PHE A 98 -2.54 -9.72 6.07
N GLY A 99 -3.34 -10.65 6.58
CA GLY A 99 -4.53 -10.30 7.37
C GLY A 99 -5.79 -10.25 6.51
N GLN A 100 -6.17 -9.09 5.98
CA GLN A 100 -7.37 -8.98 5.14
C GLN A 100 -7.24 -8.05 3.92
N ALA A 101 -7.97 -8.40 2.86
CA ALA A 101 -8.27 -7.50 1.75
C ALA A 101 -9.78 -7.59 1.48
N ALA A 102 -10.53 -6.60 1.95
CA ALA A 102 -11.98 -6.56 1.78
C ALA A 102 -12.41 -5.42 0.84
N SER A 103 -13.50 -5.63 0.11
CA SER A 103 -14.13 -4.61 -0.74
C SER A 103 -13.12 -4.01 -1.74
N ALA A 104 -12.94 -2.68 -1.77
CA ALA A 104 -11.92 -1.99 -2.55
C ALA A 104 -10.51 -2.61 -2.41
N ALA A 105 -10.09 -3.02 -1.21
CA ALA A 105 -8.78 -3.63 -1.01
C ALA A 105 -8.65 -4.99 -1.71
N ALA A 106 -9.74 -5.75 -1.85
CA ALA A 106 -9.74 -7.00 -2.61
C ALA A 106 -9.54 -6.74 -4.11
N VAL A 107 -10.10 -5.63 -4.64
CA VAL A 107 -9.86 -5.21 -6.02
C VAL A 107 -8.40 -4.83 -6.23
N LEU A 108 -7.83 -4.02 -5.33
CA LEU A 108 -6.40 -3.66 -5.39
C LEU A 108 -5.49 -4.87 -5.27
N LEU A 109 -5.81 -5.83 -4.39
CA LEU A 109 -5.09 -7.10 -4.31
C LEU A 109 -5.09 -7.83 -5.67
N ALA A 110 -6.24 -7.88 -6.33
CA ALA A 110 -6.38 -8.52 -7.64
C ALA A 110 -5.71 -7.73 -8.78
N ALA A 111 -5.45 -6.44 -8.59
CA ALA A 111 -4.90 -5.50 -9.58
C ALA A 111 -3.37 -5.57 -9.75
N GLY A 112 -2.67 -6.30 -8.88
CA GLY A 112 -1.23 -6.54 -9.04
C GLY A 112 -0.90 -7.26 -10.35
N THR A 113 0.36 -7.16 -10.80
CA THR A 113 0.85 -7.80 -12.03
C THR A 113 0.52 -9.30 -12.04
N LYS A 114 0.10 -9.80 -13.19
CA LYS A 114 -0.22 -11.23 -13.39
C LYS A 114 0.94 -12.12 -12.94
N GLY A 115 0.65 -13.06 -12.03
CA GLY A 115 1.65 -13.97 -11.46
C GLY A 115 2.35 -13.45 -10.19
N LYS A 116 2.13 -12.18 -9.83
CA LYS A 116 2.73 -11.52 -8.64
C LYS A 116 1.69 -11.12 -7.59
N ARG A 117 0.59 -11.88 -7.50
CA ARG A 117 -0.52 -11.64 -6.55
C ARG A 117 -0.55 -12.77 -5.54
N LEU A 118 -0.30 -12.44 -4.28
CA LEU A 118 -0.04 -13.39 -3.20
C LEU A 118 -0.94 -13.12 -2.01
N ALA A 119 -1.20 -14.15 -1.20
CA ALA A 119 -1.87 -14.04 0.07
C ALA A 119 -1.18 -14.98 1.07
N LEU A 120 -1.03 -14.53 2.31
CA LEU A 120 -0.54 -15.39 3.39
C LEU A 120 -1.59 -16.48 3.72
N PRO A 121 -1.18 -17.63 4.29
CA PRO A 121 -2.08 -18.79 4.46
C PRO A 121 -3.36 -18.55 5.27
N HIS A 122 -3.35 -17.56 6.18
CA HIS A 122 -4.50 -17.21 7.02
C HIS A 122 -5.12 -15.86 6.65
N ALA A 123 -4.70 -15.26 5.53
CA ALA A 123 -5.31 -14.05 5.04
C ALA A 123 -6.72 -14.31 4.50
N ARG A 124 -7.60 -13.32 4.60
CA ARG A 124 -8.96 -13.39 4.06
C ARG A 124 -9.17 -12.36 2.97
N VAL A 125 -9.87 -12.77 1.91
CA VAL A 125 -10.33 -11.88 0.84
C VAL A 125 -11.85 -11.84 0.86
N LEU A 126 -12.41 -10.64 0.96
CA LEU A 126 -13.87 -10.44 0.99
C LEU A 126 -14.28 -9.57 -0.19
N LEU A 127 -15.12 -10.11 -1.07
CA LEU A 127 -15.74 -9.38 -2.16
C LEU A 127 -17.23 -9.19 -1.88
N HIS A 128 -17.73 -7.99 -2.13
CA HIS A 128 -19.16 -7.68 -2.11
C HIS A 128 -19.46 -6.57 -3.12
N GLN A 129 -20.74 -6.44 -3.49
CA GLN A 129 -21.18 -5.36 -4.39
C GLN A 129 -20.98 -3.97 -3.76
N PRO A 130 -20.71 -2.92 -4.55
CA PRO A 130 -20.67 -1.55 -4.07
C PRO A 130 -21.84 -1.21 -3.15
N TYR A 131 -21.53 -0.54 -2.04
CA TYR A 131 -22.54 0.06 -1.17
C TYR A 131 -22.34 1.56 -1.17
N ALA A 132 -23.37 2.31 -1.53
CA ALA A 132 -23.42 3.74 -1.27
C ALA A 132 -24.22 3.93 0.02
N SER A 133 -23.64 4.57 1.05
CA SER A 133 -24.46 5.13 2.12
C SER A 133 -25.19 6.34 1.53
N GLY A 134 -26.33 6.09 0.89
CA GLY A 134 -27.21 7.17 0.45
C GLY A 134 -27.97 7.75 1.64
N GLY A 135 -27.78 9.04 1.90
CA GLY A 135 -28.61 9.87 2.79
C GLY A 135 -27.95 10.30 4.07
#